data_AF-A0AAW9STF8-F1
#
_entry.id   AF-A0AAW9STF8-F1
#
_cell.length_a   1.000
_cell.length_b   1.000
_cell.length_c   1.000
_cell.angle_alpha   90.00
_cell.angle_beta   90.00
_cell.angle_gamma   90.00
#
_symmetry.space_group_name_H-M   'P 1'
#
loop_
_entity.id
_entity.type
_entity.pdbx_description
1 polymer ?
#
loop_
_entity_poly.entity_id
_entity_poly.type
_entity_poly.pdbx_seq_one_letter_code
_entity_poly.pdbx_strand_id
1 'polypeptide(L)'
;MAAVSRPSSEAEPRLAPLGYLGEVARLELALRQSYHAADAPRLDAAALAGLDEAALAQARVTVAPATRLLRSRWPVLSLYRYAMTPGTPAPKPVAEDVLVCRPGFDPVPHALPPGGAEVAAALMRGESLGAAFGHAGYSDPGPLLSLLLSGGALSALTLAPEDHPHACPDD
;
A
#
# COMPACT_ATOMS: atom_id res chain seq x y z
N MET A 1 -10.03 38.73 17.52
CA MET A 1 -10.16 37.60 16.57
C MET A 1 -9.51 37.99 15.26
N ALA A 2 -8.22 37.70 15.09
CA ALA A 2 -7.53 37.87 13.81
C ALA A 2 -7.56 36.53 13.08
N ALA A 3 -8.18 36.50 11.90
CA ALA A 3 -8.15 35.34 11.03
C ALA A 3 -6.72 35.14 10.53
N VAL A 4 -6.08 34.04 10.94
CA VAL A 4 -4.85 33.55 10.32
C VAL A 4 -5.20 33.11 8.91
N SER A 5 -4.92 33.99 7.95
CA SER A 5 -4.95 33.68 6.53
C SER A 5 -3.84 32.66 6.27
N ARG A 6 -4.21 31.41 5.97
CA ARG A 6 -3.24 30.41 5.51
C ARG A 6 -2.67 30.88 4.17
N PRO A 7 -1.34 30.98 3.99
CA PRO A 7 -0.80 31.20 2.67
C PRO A 7 -1.15 29.99 1.81
N SER A 8 -1.95 30.22 0.77
CA SER A 8 -2.07 29.32 -0.38
C SER A 8 -0.65 28.98 -0.84
N SER A 9 -0.31 27.69 -0.92
CA SER A 9 1.02 27.26 -1.35
C SER A 9 1.23 27.64 -2.81
N GLU A 10 1.75 28.83 -3.07
CA GLU A 10 2.32 29.17 -4.35
C GLU A 10 3.57 28.29 -4.54
N ALA A 11 3.50 27.34 -5.46
CA ALA A 11 4.68 26.59 -5.87
C ALA A 11 5.71 27.59 -6.41
N GLU A 12 6.89 27.69 -5.76
CA GLU A 12 7.94 28.61 -6.20
C GLU A 12 8.29 28.33 -7.67
N PRO A 13 8.20 29.33 -8.57
CA PRO A 13 8.37 29.13 -10.02
C PRO A 13 9.78 28.65 -10.41
N ARG A 14 10.78 28.81 -9.53
CA ARG A 14 12.14 28.27 -9.71
C ARG A 14 12.22 26.74 -9.56
N LEU A 15 11.25 26.13 -8.88
CA LEU A 15 11.21 24.69 -8.63
C LEU A 15 10.30 23.94 -9.61
N ALA A 16 9.45 24.64 -10.35
CA ALA A 16 8.56 24.06 -11.36
C ALA A 16 9.26 23.14 -12.40
N PRO A 17 10.52 23.42 -12.84
CA PRO A 17 11.25 22.50 -13.72
C PRO A 17 11.66 21.19 -13.05
N LEU A 18 11.79 21.17 -11.72
CA LEU A 18 12.19 20.00 -10.93
C LEU A 18 10.96 19.24 -10.43
N GLY A 19 10.07 18.87 -11.37
CA GLY A 19 8.77 18.28 -11.08
C GLY A 19 8.81 16.95 -10.30
N TYR A 20 9.98 16.32 -10.16
CA TYR A 20 10.19 15.13 -9.33
C TYR A 20 10.41 15.46 -7.84
N LEU A 21 10.86 16.67 -7.49
CA LEU A 21 11.20 17.02 -6.09
C LEU A 21 9.97 16.94 -5.17
N GLY A 22 8.82 17.43 -5.64
CA GLY A 22 7.57 17.31 -4.90
C GLY A 22 7.17 15.84 -4.65
N GLU A 23 7.45 14.97 -5.62
CA GLU A 23 7.09 13.55 -5.53
C GLU A 23 8.08 12.77 -4.62
N VAL A 24 9.36 13.15 -4.61
CA VAL A 24 10.34 12.66 -3.62
C VAL A 24 9.97 13.14 -2.22
N ALA A 25 9.56 14.39 -2.04
CA ALA A 25 9.10 14.90 -0.76
C ALA A 25 7.85 14.15 -0.25
N ARG A 26 6.93 13.75 -1.14
CA ARG A 26 5.78 12.89 -0.79
C ARG A 26 6.24 11.51 -0.31
N LEU A 27 7.28 10.92 -0.93
CA LEU A 27 7.85 9.65 -0.48
C LEU A 27 8.48 9.79 0.92
N GLU A 28 9.30 10.82 1.15
CA GLU A 28 9.89 11.06 2.47
C GLU A 28 8.83 11.30 3.56
N LEU A 29 7.78 12.05 3.23
CA LEU A 29 6.66 12.24 4.14
C LEU A 29 5.95 10.91 4.43
N ALA A 30 5.74 10.05 3.44
CA ALA A 30 5.14 8.74 3.62
C ALA A 30 6.00 7.84 4.52
N LEU A 31 7.33 7.87 4.39
CA LEU A 31 8.25 7.18 5.29
C LEU A 31 8.10 7.66 6.74
N ARG A 32 8.06 8.97 6.98
CA ARG A 32 7.86 9.54 8.33
C ARG A 32 6.49 9.20 8.92
N GLN A 33 5.45 9.27 8.11
CA GLN A 33 4.09 8.90 8.53
C GLN A 33 3.98 7.41 8.84
N SER A 34 4.72 6.57 8.11
CA SER A 34 4.82 5.13 8.39
C SER A 34 5.57 4.91 9.69
N TYR A 35 6.70 5.58 9.91
CA TYR A 35 7.49 5.49 11.15
C TYR A 35 6.67 5.85 12.40
N HIS A 36 5.84 6.90 12.35
CA HIS A 36 5.03 7.34 13.50
C HIS A 36 3.64 6.71 13.60
N ALA A 37 3.27 5.83 12.67
CA ALA A 37 1.96 5.19 12.71
C ALA A 37 1.82 4.26 13.94
N ALA A 38 0.57 4.07 14.38
CA ALA A 38 0.24 3.09 15.42
C ALA A 38 0.72 1.69 15.03
N ASP A 39 1.20 0.93 16.01
CA ASP A 39 1.54 -0.48 15.84
C ASP A 39 0.29 -1.32 15.60
N ALA A 40 0.44 -2.37 14.80
CA ALA A 40 -0.58 -3.37 14.58
C ALA A 40 0.08 -4.77 14.53
N PRO A 41 -0.63 -5.82 14.93
CA PRO A 41 -0.14 -7.19 14.75
C PRO A 41 0.08 -7.46 13.26
N ARG A 42 0.94 -8.43 12.95
CA ARG A 42 1.12 -8.94 11.59
C ARG A 42 0.12 -10.07 11.36
N LEU A 43 -0.53 -10.08 10.20
CA LEU A 43 -1.34 -11.21 9.76
C LEU A 43 -0.45 -12.45 9.56
N ASP A 44 -0.79 -13.55 10.22
CA ASP A 44 -0.15 -14.84 9.99
C ASP A 44 -0.57 -15.39 8.62
N ALA A 45 0.42 -15.75 7.79
CA ALA A 45 0.18 -16.36 6.49
C ALA A 45 -0.57 -17.70 6.61
N ALA A 46 -0.42 -18.42 7.73
CA ALA A 46 -1.16 -19.65 7.98
C ALA A 46 -2.68 -19.43 8.02
N ALA A 47 -3.15 -18.25 8.42
CA ALA A 47 -4.57 -17.91 8.44
C ALA A 47 -5.19 -17.86 7.03
N LEU A 48 -4.40 -17.49 6.01
CA LEU A 48 -4.82 -17.52 4.61
C LEU A 48 -4.72 -18.94 4.02
N ALA A 49 -3.66 -19.67 4.39
CA ALA A 49 -3.44 -21.03 3.89
C ALA A 49 -4.49 -22.05 4.35
N GLY A 50 -5.19 -21.76 5.45
CA GLY A 50 -6.30 -22.60 5.95
C GLY A 50 -7.64 -22.39 5.24
N LEU A 51 -7.75 -21.40 4.35
CA LEU A 51 -8.99 -21.11 3.62
C LEU A 51 -9.04 -21.89 2.31
N ASP A 52 -10.26 -22.31 1.93
CA ASP A 52 -10.51 -22.76 0.56
C ASP A 52 -10.59 -21.55 -0.40
N GLU A 53 -10.67 -21.83 -1.71
CA GLU A 53 -10.66 -20.79 -2.74
C GLU A 53 -11.85 -19.82 -2.61
N ALA A 54 -13.03 -20.32 -2.25
CA ALA A 54 -14.24 -19.51 -2.11
C ALA A 54 -14.15 -18.57 -0.91
N ALA A 55 -13.73 -19.09 0.25
CA ALA A 55 -13.50 -18.32 1.46
C ALA A 55 -12.37 -17.30 1.26
N LEU A 56 -11.29 -17.69 0.57
CA LEU A 56 -10.19 -16.77 0.25
C LEU A 56 -10.65 -15.62 -0.64
N ALA A 57 -11.49 -15.87 -1.64
CA ALA A 57 -12.03 -14.83 -2.51
C ALA A 57 -12.94 -13.83 -1.77
N GLN A 58 -13.65 -14.29 -0.73
CA GLN A 58 -14.52 -13.45 0.10
C GLN A 58 -13.80 -12.79 1.28
N ALA A 59 -12.63 -13.30 1.65
CA ALA A 59 -11.86 -12.79 2.76
C ALA A 59 -11.47 -11.32 2.57
N ARG A 60 -11.61 -10.54 3.63
CA ARG A 60 -11.17 -9.14 3.70
C ARG A 60 -9.98 -9.04 4.62
N VAL A 61 -9.04 -8.17 4.27
CA VAL A 61 -7.85 -7.92 5.07
C VAL A 61 -7.87 -6.50 5.62
N THR A 62 -7.37 -6.35 6.84
CA THR A 62 -7.11 -5.02 7.40
C THR A 62 -5.66 -4.64 7.12
N VAL A 63 -5.46 -3.55 6.38
CA VAL A 63 -4.14 -3.01 6.10
C VAL A 63 -3.56 -2.36 7.37
N ALA A 64 -2.29 -2.61 7.67
CA ALA A 64 -1.62 -2.08 8.85
C ALA A 64 -1.58 -0.53 8.81
N PRO A 65 -1.74 0.16 9.95
CA PRO A 65 -1.74 1.62 10.00
C PRO A 65 -0.44 2.25 9.51
N ALA A 66 0.68 1.52 9.48
CA ALA A 66 1.97 1.97 8.98
C ALA A 66 2.11 1.87 7.45
N THR A 67 1.20 1.19 6.76
CA THR A 67 1.28 1.02 5.31
C THR A 67 0.87 2.29 4.58
N ARG A 68 1.68 2.74 3.62
CA ARG A 68 1.37 3.90 2.77
C ARG A 68 1.51 3.52 1.30
N LEU A 69 0.56 3.94 0.48
CA LEU A 69 0.61 3.81 -0.97
C LEU A 69 0.92 5.18 -1.58
N LEU A 70 1.92 5.23 -2.44
CA LEU A 70 2.26 6.41 -3.23
C LEU A 70 2.28 6.03 -4.71
N ARG A 71 1.52 6.77 -5.53
CA ARG A 71 1.53 6.65 -6.99
C ARG A 71 2.18 7.88 -7.57
N SER A 72 3.18 7.69 -8.42
CA SER A 72 3.98 8.77 -8.99
C SER A 72 4.23 8.55 -10.46
N ARG A 73 4.12 9.63 -11.25
CA ARG A 73 4.52 9.65 -12.67
C ARG A 73 6.05 9.71 -12.89
N TRP A 74 6.81 9.76 -11.80
CA TRP A 74 8.27 9.85 -11.76
C TRP A 74 8.88 8.64 -11.05
N PRO A 75 10.17 8.34 -11.31
CA PRO A 75 10.89 7.21 -10.69
C PRO A 75 11.30 7.53 -9.25
N VAL A 76 10.33 7.80 -8.38
CA VAL A 76 10.55 8.35 -7.04
C VAL A 76 11.36 7.44 -6.13
N LEU A 77 11.12 6.14 -6.16
CA LEU A 77 11.85 5.19 -5.34
C LEU A 77 13.26 5.00 -5.89
N SER A 78 13.40 4.94 -7.22
CA SER A 78 14.72 4.84 -7.83
C SER A 78 15.55 6.12 -7.61
N LEU A 79 14.94 7.32 -7.64
CA LEU A 79 15.58 8.58 -7.27
C LEU A 79 15.99 8.61 -5.80
N TYR A 80 15.11 8.16 -4.90
CA TYR A 80 15.40 8.05 -3.48
C TYR A 80 16.59 7.10 -3.22
N ARG A 81 16.59 5.92 -3.84
CA ARG A 81 17.72 4.96 -3.74
C ARG A 81 19.01 5.54 -4.31
N TYR A 82 18.93 6.24 -5.45
CA TYR A 82 20.07 6.92 -6.04
C TYR A 82 20.69 7.95 -5.09
N ALA A 83 19.87 8.71 -4.36
CA ALA A 83 20.34 9.68 -3.39
C ALA A 83 20.90 9.04 -2.10
N MET A 84 20.30 7.94 -1.63
CA MET A 84 20.58 7.35 -0.32
C MET A 84 21.65 6.25 -0.35
N THR A 85 21.90 5.61 -1.49
CA THR A 85 22.79 4.47 -1.60
C THR A 85 23.93 4.77 -2.59
N PRO A 86 25.17 4.99 -2.09
CA PRO A 86 26.33 5.21 -2.93
C PRO A 86 26.52 4.08 -3.96
N GLY A 87 26.82 4.45 -5.21
CA GLY A 87 27.03 3.48 -6.30
C GLY A 87 25.76 2.99 -7.00
N THR A 88 24.58 3.47 -6.60
CA THR A 88 23.34 3.16 -7.34
C THR A 88 23.36 3.82 -8.73
N PRO A 89 23.01 3.11 -9.82
CA PRO A 89 22.92 3.70 -11.15
C PRO A 89 21.88 4.82 -11.22
N ALA A 90 22.09 5.78 -12.13
CA ALA A 90 21.11 6.83 -12.38
C ALA A 90 19.76 6.22 -12.83
N PRO A 91 18.64 6.68 -12.27
CA PRO A 91 17.33 6.10 -12.55
C PRO A 91 16.84 6.44 -13.96
N LYS A 92 16.04 5.54 -14.54
CA LYS A 92 15.31 5.81 -15.78
C LYS A 92 14.06 6.65 -15.47
N PRO A 93 13.64 7.58 -16.34
CA PRO A 93 12.47 8.44 -16.11
C PRO A 93 11.15 7.67 -16.36
N VAL A 94 10.88 6.68 -15.53
CA VAL A 94 9.69 5.81 -15.61
C VAL A 94 8.82 6.03 -14.37
N ALA A 95 7.50 5.99 -14.55
CA ALA A 95 6.56 6.07 -13.44
C ALA A 95 6.75 4.90 -12.46
N GLU A 96 6.60 5.17 -11.17
CA GLU A 96 6.73 4.17 -10.12
C GLU A 96 5.58 4.29 -9.12
N ASP A 97 4.96 3.16 -8.84
CA ASP A 97 4.06 2.99 -7.72
C ASP A 97 4.84 2.37 -6.55
N VAL A 98 4.68 2.92 -5.35
CA VAL A 98 5.46 2.57 -4.17
C VAL A 98 4.54 2.20 -3.02
N LEU A 99 4.79 1.04 -2.42
CA LEU A 99 4.21 0.64 -1.15
C LEU A 99 5.27 0.79 -0.06
N VAL A 100 5.00 1.64 0.92
CA VAL A 100 5.79 1.72 2.15
C VAL A 100 5.21 0.74 3.15
N CYS A 101 6.05 -0.20 3.58
CA CYS A 101 5.75 -1.19 4.60
C CYS A 101 6.63 -0.92 5.83
N ARG A 102 6.23 -1.36 7.02
CA ARG A 102 7.04 -1.22 8.23
C ARG A 102 7.18 -2.58 8.93
N PRO A 103 8.06 -3.47 8.42
CA PRO A 103 8.32 -4.72 9.10
C PRO A 103 9.06 -4.43 10.41
N GLY A 104 8.34 -4.46 11.54
CA GLY A 104 8.88 -4.01 12.83
C GLY A 104 8.74 -2.50 12.97
N PHE A 105 9.86 -1.78 13.11
CA PHE A 105 9.88 -0.35 13.43
C PHE A 105 10.40 0.56 12.31
N ASP A 106 11.13 0.02 11.34
CA ASP A 106 11.74 0.83 10.27
C ASP A 106 10.93 0.72 8.96
N PRO A 107 10.49 1.86 8.39
CA PRO A 107 9.73 1.86 7.15
C PRO A 107 10.63 1.57 5.95
N VAL A 108 10.19 0.66 5.09
CA VAL A 108 10.87 0.22 3.88
C VAL A 108 9.97 0.49 2.67
N PRO A 109 10.42 1.29 1.69
CA PRO A 109 9.68 1.52 0.46
C PRO A 109 9.97 0.42 -0.57
N HIS A 110 8.91 -0.12 -1.16
CA HIS A 110 8.95 -1.18 -2.17
C HIS A 110 8.29 -0.72 -3.46
N ALA A 111 8.93 -0.99 -4.61
CA ALA A 111 8.30 -0.80 -5.91
C ALA A 111 7.19 -1.82 -6.08
N LEU A 112 6.02 -1.38 -6.52
CA LEU A 112 4.92 -2.26 -6.85
C LEU A 112 5.05 -2.75 -8.30
N PRO A 113 4.64 -4.01 -8.58
CA PRO A 113 4.51 -4.48 -9.95
C PRO A 113 3.40 -3.70 -10.69
N PRO A 114 3.39 -3.71 -12.03
CA PRO A 114 2.31 -3.11 -12.82
C PRO A 114 0.93 -3.59 -12.35
N GLY A 115 -0.01 -2.66 -12.14
CA GLY A 115 -1.34 -2.94 -11.59
C GLY A 115 -1.40 -3.17 -10.08
N GLY A 116 -0.26 -3.39 -9.41
CA GLY A 116 -0.23 -3.66 -7.97
C GLY A 116 -0.72 -2.50 -7.10
N ALA A 117 -0.64 -1.26 -7.58
CA ALA A 117 -1.18 -0.11 -6.88
C ALA A 117 -2.71 -0.09 -6.83
N GLU A 118 -3.38 -0.58 -7.88
CA GLU A 118 -4.85 -0.67 -7.89
C GLU A 118 -5.32 -1.72 -6.88
N VAL A 119 -4.64 -2.88 -6.86
CA VAL A 119 -4.90 -3.94 -5.87
C VAL A 119 -4.66 -3.42 -4.46
N ALA A 120 -3.49 -2.80 -4.19
CA ALA A 120 -3.19 -2.23 -2.88
C ALA A 120 -4.22 -1.18 -2.46
N ALA A 121 -4.64 -0.31 -3.38
CA ALA A 121 -5.69 0.68 -3.11
C ALA A 121 -7.05 0.03 -2.81
N ALA A 122 -7.42 -1.05 -3.51
CA ALA A 122 -8.64 -1.82 -3.24
C ALA A 122 -8.62 -2.47 -1.85
N LEU A 123 -7.49 -3.08 -1.47
CA LEU A 123 -7.31 -3.64 -0.13
C LEU A 123 -7.38 -2.55 0.95
N MET A 124 -6.80 -1.37 0.70
CA MET A 124 -6.89 -0.23 1.63
C MET A 124 -8.32 0.34 1.75
N ARG A 125 -9.18 0.15 0.73
CA ARG A 125 -10.62 0.46 0.79
C ARG A 125 -11.43 -0.64 1.50
N GLY A 126 -10.80 -1.75 1.88
CA GLY A 126 -11.44 -2.86 2.57
C GLY A 126 -12.19 -3.82 1.63
N GLU A 127 -11.88 -3.82 0.33
CA GLU A 127 -12.42 -4.80 -0.62
C GLU A 127 -11.95 -6.23 -0.29
N SER A 128 -12.69 -7.25 -0.74
CA SER A 128 -12.26 -8.65 -0.55
C SER A 128 -11.04 -8.96 -1.41
N LEU A 129 -10.27 -9.98 -1.04
CA LEU A 129 -9.11 -10.42 -1.81
C LEU A 129 -9.51 -10.77 -3.25
N GLY A 130 -10.64 -11.46 -3.46
CA GLY A 130 -11.13 -11.79 -4.79
C GLY A 130 -11.46 -10.55 -5.63
N ALA A 131 -12.11 -9.54 -5.04
CA ALA A 131 -12.39 -8.28 -5.75
C ALA A 131 -11.11 -7.49 -6.05
N ALA A 132 -10.22 -7.36 -5.06
CA ALA A 132 -8.98 -6.61 -5.18
C ALA A 132 -8.01 -7.22 -6.21
N PHE A 133 -7.85 -8.55 -6.22
CA PHE A 133 -7.01 -9.24 -7.19
C PHE A 133 -7.70 -9.50 -8.53
N GLY A 134 -9.04 -9.36 -8.60
CA GLY A 134 -9.82 -9.46 -9.83
C GLY A 134 -9.79 -8.20 -10.71
N HIS A 135 -9.09 -7.14 -10.31
CA HIS A 135 -8.94 -5.93 -11.12
C HIS A 135 -8.25 -6.23 -12.47
N ALA A 136 -8.83 -5.70 -13.55
CA ALA A 136 -8.32 -5.89 -14.91
C ALA A 136 -6.85 -5.46 -15.03
N GLY A 137 -6.02 -6.35 -15.59
CA GLY A 137 -4.61 -6.08 -15.86
C GLY A 137 -3.64 -6.51 -14.75
N TYR A 138 -4.13 -7.09 -13.65
CA TYR A 138 -3.28 -7.72 -12.64
C TYR A 138 -3.36 -9.24 -12.74
N SER A 139 -2.28 -9.87 -13.23
CA SER A 139 -2.31 -11.29 -13.63
C SER A 139 -1.67 -12.26 -12.64
N ASP A 140 -0.84 -11.77 -11.70
CA ASP A 140 -0.11 -12.64 -10.77
C ASP A 140 -0.18 -12.13 -9.31
N PRO A 141 -1.02 -12.75 -8.45
CA PRO A 141 -1.12 -12.38 -7.04
C PRO A 141 0.12 -12.71 -6.21
N GLY A 142 0.96 -13.65 -6.64
CA GLY A 142 2.05 -14.20 -5.82
C GLY A 142 3.04 -13.14 -5.31
N PRO A 143 3.66 -12.33 -6.20
CA PRO A 143 4.66 -11.34 -5.80
C PRO A 143 4.11 -10.25 -4.87
N LEU A 144 2.93 -9.72 -5.15
CA LEU A 144 2.33 -8.67 -4.32
C LEU A 144 1.85 -9.24 -2.98
N LEU A 145 1.22 -10.41 -2.97
CA LEU A 145 0.79 -11.04 -1.72
C LEU A 145 1.99 -11.36 -0.83
N SER A 146 3.07 -11.88 -1.42
CA SER A 146 4.35 -12.11 -0.72
C SER A 146 4.90 -10.81 -0.14
N LEU A 147 4.91 -9.71 -0.90
CA LEU A 147 5.32 -8.38 -0.42
C LEU A 147 4.44 -7.90 0.75
N LEU A 148 3.12 -8.03 0.64
CA LEU A 148 2.17 -7.58 1.67
C LEU A 148 2.36 -8.37 2.97
N LEU A 149 2.53 -9.68 2.88
CA LEU A 149 2.72 -10.56 4.03
C LEU A 149 4.10 -10.38 4.66
N SER A 150 5.18 -10.40 3.88
CA SER A 150 6.56 -10.25 4.37
C SER A 150 6.89 -8.82 4.81
N GLY A 151 6.26 -7.82 4.20
CA GLY A 151 6.36 -6.41 4.60
C GLY A 151 5.56 -6.05 5.86
N GLY A 152 4.67 -6.92 6.33
CA GLY A 152 3.81 -6.64 7.47
C GLY A 152 2.73 -5.60 7.16
N ALA A 153 2.31 -5.53 5.89
CA ALA A 153 1.30 -4.60 5.44
C ALA A 153 -0.12 -5.02 5.81
N LEU A 154 -0.33 -6.28 6.18
CA LEU A 154 -1.62 -6.83 6.59
C LEU A 154 -1.60 -7.13 8.08
N SER A 155 -2.68 -6.77 8.78
CA SER A 155 -2.78 -6.85 10.23
C SER A 155 -3.87 -7.77 10.76
N ALA A 156 -4.95 -7.94 10.00
CA ALA A 156 -6.03 -8.85 10.35
C ALA A 156 -6.70 -9.41 9.10
N LEU A 157 -7.41 -10.52 9.29
CA LEU A 157 -8.22 -11.20 8.30
C LEU A 157 -9.64 -11.32 8.84
N THR A 158 -10.63 -11.05 8.01
CA THR A 158 -12.04 -11.17 8.37
C THR A 158 -12.76 -11.89 7.24
N LEU A 159 -13.46 -12.96 7.59
CA LEU A 159 -14.38 -13.62 6.68
C LEU A 159 -15.75 -12.95 6.84
N ALA A 160 -16.47 -12.73 5.74
CA ALA A 160 -17.88 -12.41 5.86
C ALA A 160 -18.56 -13.57 6.60
N PRO A 161 -19.52 -13.30 7.52
CA PRO A 161 -20.31 -14.37 8.11
C PRO A 161 -20.95 -15.16 6.97
N GLU A 162 -20.80 -16.49 6.99
CA GLU A 162 -21.56 -17.34 6.08
C GLU A 162 -23.03 -17.03 6.31
N ASP A 163 -23.73 -16.66 5.24
CA ASP A 163 -25.18 -16.54 5.25
C ASP A 163 -25.71 -17.97 5.32
N HIS A 164 -25.62 -18.59 6.50
CA HIS A 164 -26.21 -19.89 6.76
C HIS A 164 -27.71 -19.64 6.75
N PRO A 165 -28.48 -20.12 5.76
CA PRO A 165 -29.91 -20.00 5.81
C PRO A 165 -30.33 -20.66 7.12
N HIS A 166 -30.92 -19.87 8.03
CA HIS A 166 -31.61 -20.40 9.19
C HIS A 166 -32.66 -21.37 8.67
N ALA A 167 -32.32 -22.65 8.61
CA ALA A 167 -33.29 -23.71 8.49
C ALA A 167 -34.12 -23.64 9.77
N CYS A 168 -35.28 -22.99 9.67
CA CYS A 168 -36.35 -23.18 10.63
C CYS A 168 -36.60 -24.70 10.64
N PRO A 169 -36.44 -25.40 11.78
CA PRO A 169 -36.97 -26.75 11.86
C PRO A 169 -38.50 -26.62 11.72
N ASP A 170 -39.05 -27.30 10.71
CA ASP A 170 -40.48 -27.48 10.58
C ASP A 170 -40.93 -28.39 11.74
N ASP A 171 -41.64 -27.81 12.71
CA ASP A 171 -42.48 -28.52 13.69
C ASP A 171 -43.91 -28.69 13.13
#